data_AF-A0A951QID7-F1
#
_entry.id   AF-A0A951QID7-F1
#
_cell.length_a   1.000
_cell.length_b   1.000
_cell.length_c   1.000
_cell.angle_alpha   90.00
_cell.angle_beta   90.00
_cell.angle_gamma   90.00
#
_symmetry.space_group_name_H-M   'P 1'
#
loop_
_entity.id
_entity.type
_entity.pdbx_description
1 polymer ?
#
loop_
_entity_poly.entity_id
_entity_poly.type
_entity_poly.pdbx_seq_one_letter_code
_entity_poly.pdbx_strand_id
1 'polypeptide(L)' 'MATKKLTLEIPESLLEELHRFAELTGESVESLVLQSITRSVLHFREKKYDLDELLSQVTTDNLHGEIDSGEPVGREIF' A
#
# COMPACT_ATOMS: atom_id res chain seq x y z
N MET A 1 -26.28 -8.35 -7.96
CA MET A 1 -24.90 -8.60 -7.49
C MET A 1 -24.96 -9.72 -6.47
N ALA A 2 -24.11 -10.75 -6.60
CA ALA A 2 -24.08 -11.86 -5.66
C ALA A 2 -23.20 -11.48 -4.46
N THR A 3 -23.79 -11.35 -3.27
CA THR A 3 -23.05 -11.16 -2.02
C THR A 3 -22.65 -12.51 -1.46
N LYS A 4 -21.42 -12.63 -0.97
CA LYS A 4 -20.93 -13.82 -0.25
C LYS A 4 -20.56 -13.44 1.17
N LYS A 5 -20.93 -14.27 2.14
CA LYS A 5 -20.57 -14.11 3.55
C LYS A 5 -19.14 -14.62 3.76
N LEU A 6 -18.30 -13.81 4.38
CA LEU A 6 -16.95 -14.17 4.81
C LEU A 6 -16.93 -14.28 6.34
N THR A 7 -16.20 -15.26 6.86
CA THR A 7 -15.98 -15.44 8.30
C THR A 7 -14.47 -15.60 8.50
N LEU A 8 -13.94 -14.86 9.48
CA LEU A 8 -12.51 -14.75 9.75
C LEU A 8 -12.27 -15.04 11.22
N GLU A 9 -11.27 -15.87 11.50
CA GLU A 9 -10.73 -16.02 12.85
C GLU A 9 -9.56 -15.05 13.01
N ILE A 10 -9.65 -14.16 13.99
CA ILE A 10 -8.63 -13.15 14.28
C ILE A 10 -8.34 -13.13 15.79
N PRO A 11 -7.12 -12.72 16.21
CA PRO A 11 -6.83 -12.52 17.61
C PRO A 11 -7.76 -11.49 18.25
N GLU A 12 -8.13 -11.70 19.51
CA GLU A 12 -8.99 -10.79 20.28
C GLU A 12 -8.41 -9.37 20.33
N SER A 13 -7.09 -9.24 20.53
CA SER A 13 -6.39 -7.95 20.51
C SER A 13 -6.58 -7.16 19.22
N LEU A 14 -6.65 -7.86 18.07
CA LEU A 14 -6.84 -7.24 16.76
C LEU A 14 -8.31 -6.79 16.59
N LEU A 15 -9.26 -7.55 17.12
CA LEU A 15 -10.66 -7.15 17.15
C LEU A 15 -10.88 -5.90 18.03
N GLU A 16 -10.21 -5.81 19.17
CA GLU A 16 -10.24 -4.63 20.03
C GLU A 16 -9.67 -3.39 19.34
N GLU A 17 -8.54 -3.53 18.63
CA GLU A 17 -7.97 -2.44 17.84
C GLU A 17 -8.95 -1.93 16.78
N LEU A 18 -9.58 -2.85 16.04
CA LEU A 18 -10.56 -2.49 15.02
C LEU A 18 -11.76 -1.74 15.59
N HIS A 19 -12.25 -2.11 16.78
CA HIS A 19 -13.31 -1.37 17.46
C HIS A 19 -12.87 0.05 17.82
N ARG A 20 -11.65 0.22 18.36
CA ARG A 20 -11.11 1.56 18.65
C ARG A 20 -11.02 2.42 17.39
N PHE A 21 -10.59 1.84 16.27
CA PHE A 21 -10.54 2.55 14.99
C PHE A 21 -11.92 2.89 14.46
N ALA A 22 -12.91 2.00 14.59
CA ALA A 22 -14.29 2.25 14.21
C ALA A 22 -14.88 3.45 14.96
N GLU A 23 -14.63 3.55 16.27
CA GLU A 23 -15.05 4.69 17.08
C GLU A 23 -14.41 6.02 16.63
N LEU A 24 -13.13 5.99 16.25
CA LEU A 24 -12.39 7.19 15.83
C LEU A 24 -12.77 7.67 14.42
N THR A 25 -13.10 6.75 13.53
CA THR A 25 -13.37 7.04 12.11
C THR A 25 -14.87 7.16 11.80
N GLY A 26 -15.74 6.66 12.69
CA GLY A 26 -17.17 6.53 12.44
C GLY A 26 -17.52 5.45 11.40
N GLU A 27 -16.56 4.60 11.02
CA GLU A 27 -16.77 3.50 10.09
C GLU A 27 -17.14 2.20 10.82
N SER A 28 -17.78 1.26 10.12
CA SER A 28 -18.07 -0.06 10.70
C SER A 28 -16.82 -0.94 10.69
N VAL A 29 -16.72 -1.86 11.66
CA VAL A 29 -15.62 -2.83 11.77
C VAL A 29 -15.49 -3.66 10.49
N GLU A 30 -16.61 -4.03 9.86
CA GLU A 30 -16.62 -4.77 8.60
C GLU A 30 -15.99 -3.97 7.45
N SER A 31 -16.25 -2.66 7.39
CA SER A 31 -15.66 -1.77 6.38
C SER A 31 -14.14 -1.71 6.55
N LEU A 32 -13.67 -1.53 7.78
CA LEU A 32 -12.24 -1.48 8.11
C LEU A 32 -11.53 -2.80 7.79
N VAL A 33 -12.16 -3.94 8.10
CA VAL A 33 -11.63 -5.27 7.75
C VAL A 33 -11.54 -5.44 6.23
N LEU A 34 -12.59 -5.08 5.49
CA LEU A 34 -12.59 -5.15 4.03
C LEU A 34 -11.51 -4.24 3.42
N GLN A 35 -11.33 -3.03 3.96
CA GLN A 35 -10.31 -2.10 3.50
C GLN A 35 -8.90 -2.62 3.76
N SER A 36 -8.66 -3.19 4.95
CA SER A 36 -7.37 -3.77 5.33
C SER A 36 -7.03 -4.99 4.47
N ILE A 37 -7.99 -5.89 4.25
CA ILE A 37 -7.83 -7.04 3.35
C ILE A 37 -7.59 -6.56 1.92
N THR A 38 -8.36 -5.60 1.42
CA THR A 38 -8.19 -5.09 0.05
C THR A 38 -6.82 -4.45 -0.15
N ARG A 39 -6.38 -3.62 0.81
CA ARG A 39 -5.03 -3.01 0.78
C ARG A 39 -3.94 -4.07 0.85
N SER A 40 -4.08 -5.06 1.71
CA SER A 40 -3.10 -6.14 1.86
C SER A 40 -3.06 -7.08 0.66
N VAL A 41 -4.21 -7.47 0.09
CA VAL A 41 -4.31 -8.30 -1.12
C VAL A 41 -3.73 -7.58 -2.33
N LEU A 42 -3.93 -6.25 -2.44
CA LEU A 42 -3.26 -5.44 -3.46
C LEU A 42 -1.73 -5.40 -3.24
N HIS A 43 -1.27 -5.48 -1.98
CA HIS A 43 0.15 -5.54 -1.64
C HIS A 43 0.78 -6.91 -1.94
N PHE A 44 0.03 -8.01 -1.72
CA PHE A 44 0.46 -9.37 -2.09
C PHE A 44 0.43 -9.63 -3.59
N ARG A 45 -0.25 -8.77 -4.36
CA ARG A 45 0.14 -8.58 -5.77
C ARG A 45 1.41 -7.75 -5.80
N GLU A 46 2.52 -8.34 -5.35
CA GLU A 46 3.82 -7.87 -5.78
C GLU A 46 3.75 -7.83 -7.31
N LYS A 47 3.85 -6.63 -7.88
CA LYS A 47 4.05 -6.50 -9.31
C LYS A 47 5.39 -7.14 -9.60
N LYS A 48 5.36 -8.39 -10.05
CA LYS A 48 6.52 -9.05 -10.61
C LYS A 48 6.82 -8.34 -11.91
N TYR A 49 7.91 -7.59 -11.92
CA TYR A 49 8.43 -7.00 -13.14
C TYR A 49 9.46 -7.95 -13.73
N ASP A 50 9.39 -8.14 -15.03
CA ASP A 50 10.44 -8.80 -15.79
C ASP A 50 11.45 -7.74 -16.25
N LEU A 51 12.75 -8.02 -16.06
CA LEU A 51 13.80 -7.05 -16.37
C LEU A 51 13.87 -6.78 -17.88
N ASP A 52 13.73 -7.83 -18.70
CA ASP A 52 13.78 -7.69 -20.15
C ASP A 52 12.57 -6.89 -20.66
N GLU A 53 11.39 -7.13 -20.07
CA GLU A 53 10.20 -6.33 -20.35
C GLU A 53 10.43 -4.84 -20.04
N LEU A 54 10.98 -4.51 -18.87
CA LEU A 54 11.26 -3.12 -18.48
C LEU A 54 12.27 -2.45 -19.43
N LEU A 55 13.35 -3.16 -19.78
CA LEU A 55 14.38 -2.62 -20.67
C LEU A 55 13.86 -2.44 -22.11
N SER A 56 12.96 -3.32 -22.57
CA SER A 56 12.34 -3.21 -23.90
C SER A 56 11.48 -1.96 -24.08
N GLN A 57 10.98 -1.38 -22.98
CA GLN A 57 10.15 -0.17 -22.98
C GLN A 57 10.99 1.12 -22.94
N VAL A 58 12.31 1.03 -22.74
CA VAL A 58 13.20 2.21 -22.76
C VAL A 58 13.43 2.64 -24.22
N THR A 59 13.12 3.88 -24.52
CA THR A 59 13.28 4.52 -25.83
C THR A 59 14.11 5.78 -25.71
N THR A 60 14.64 6.30 -26.82
CA THR A 60 15.40 7.56 -26.81
C THR A 60 14.58 8.77 -26.36
N ASP A 61 13.26 8.69 -26.44
CA ASP A 61 12.33 9.76 -26.04
C ASP A 61 12.04 9.76 -24.52
N ASN A 62 12.12 8.60 -23.86
CA ASN A 62 11.85 8.46 -22.41
C ASN A 62 13.12 8.25 -21.56
N LEU A 63 14.31 8.25 -22.18
CA LEU A 63 15.57 8.11 -21.47
C LEU A 63 15.88 9.40 -20.71
N HIS A 64 15.71 9.36 -19.39
CA HIS A 64 16.10 10.46 -18.51
C HIS A 64 17.62 10.54 -18.36
N GLY A 65 18.17 11.76 -18.35
CA GLY A 65 19.56 12.00 -17.97
C GLY A 65 19.78 11.83 -16.46
N GLU A 66 21.04 11.91 -16.04
CA GLU A 66 21.38 11.98 -14.62
C GLU A 66 20.77 13.24 -13.99
N ILE A 67 20.15 13.08 -12.82
CA ILE A 67 19.61 14.21 -12.07
C ILE A 67 20.72 14.84 -11.24
N ASP A 68 20.94 16.14 -11.41
CA ASP A 68 21.75 16.92 -10.49
C ASP A 68 20.88 17.26 -9.27
N SER A 69 21.20 16.64 -8.13
CA SER A 69 20.48 16.86 -6.87
C SER A 69 20.91 18.15 -6.16
N GLY A 70 21.88 18.88 -6.72
CA GLY A 70 22.45 20.08 -6.14
C GLY A 70 23.33 19.81 -4.92
N GLU A 71 23.90 20.88 -4.39
CA GLU A 71 24.71 20.82 -3.17
C GLU A 71 23.83 20.59 -1.93
N PRO A 72 24.31 19.85 -0.92
CA PRO A 72 23.57 19.61 0.31
C PRO A 72 23.28 20.93 1.06
N VAL A 73 22.01 21.20 1.32
CA VAL A 73 21.54 22.44 2.00
C VAL A 73 21.21 22.26 3.50
N GLY A 74 21.38 21.06 4.04
CA GLY A 74 21.05 20.74 5.43
C GLY A 74 21.96 21.43 6.44
N ARG A 75 21.37 22.17 7.39
CA ARG A 75 22.03 22.77 8.58
C ARG A 75 21.48 22.17 9.87
N GLU A 76 21.31 20.85 9.91
CA GLU A 76 20.91 20.19 11.16
C GLU A 76 22.12 20.15 12.09
N ILE A 77 22.21 21.15 12.96
CA ILE A 77 23.14 21.20 14.07
C ILE A 77 22.49 20.41 15.21
N PHE A 78 23.16 19.35 15.67
CA PHE A 78 22.76 18.56 16.84
C PHE A 78 22.85 19.37 18.14
#